data_AF-A0A5P8W4V8-F1
#
_entry.id   AF-A0A5P8W4V8-F1
#
_cell.length_a   1.000
_cell.length_b   1.000
_cell.length_c   1.000
_cell.angle_alpha   90.00
_cell.angle_beta   90.00
_cell.angle_gamma   90.00
#
_symmetry.space_group_name_H-M   'P 1'
#
loop_
_entity.id
_entity.type
_entity.pdbx_description
1 polymer ?
#
loop_
_entity_poly.entity_id
_entity_poly.type
_entity_poly.pdbx_seq_one_letter_code
_entity_poly.pdbx_strand_id
1 'polypeptide(L)'
;MSKPADVSTKRLISLAPNNWVKWVTQIPDVVAGEILNSEFQWISRESDVLIRVESQEYGKFLVLNELQLRYKPEMPRRMRAYAGLAEEKYQLPTYPVLINILKTSDVEIPTRYESNIAGLQVRQDYRVINLWEVDVSIAFEQPLPSLLPFVPILKVDTPRPKGNGDS
;
A
#
# COMPACT_ATOMS: atom_id res chain seq x y z
N MET A 1 9.68 1.78 -29.38
CA MET A 1 10.82 1.25 -30.14
C MET A 1 11.91 0.86 -29.15
N SER A 2 12.11 -0.45 -28.91
CA SER A 2 13.18 -0.96 -28.04
C SER A 2 14.54 -0.71 -28.68
N LYS A 3 15.49 -0.08 -27.96
CA LYS A 3 16.85 0.17 -28.46
C LYS A 3 17.57 -1.17 -28.72
N PRO A 4 18.37 -1.32 -29.80
CA PRO A 4 19.04 -2.57 -30.17
C PRO A 4 19.88 -3.20 -29.05
N ALA A 5 20.51 -2.40 -28.20
CA ALA A 5 21.35 -2.87 -27.08
C ALA A 5 20.56 -3.65 -26.01
N ASP A 6 19.27 -3.35 -25.84
CA ASP A 6 18.40 -3.96 -24.82
C ASP A 6 18.00 -5.39 -25.22
N VAL A 7 17.91 -5.64 -26.53
CA VAL A 7 17.66 -6.97 -27.11
C VAL A 7 18.89 -7.87 -26.96
N SER A 8 20.09 -7.32 -27.14
CA SER A 8 21.35 -8.06 -27.04
C SER A 8 21.59 -8.60 -25.63
N THR A 9 21.36 -7.77 -24.60
CA THR A 9 21.65 -8.14 -23.20
C THR A 9 20.64 -9.13 -22.65
N LYS A 10 19.34 -8.93 -22.93
CA LYS A 10 18.30 -9.91 -22.58
C LYS A 10 18.60 -11.29 -23.19
N ARG A 11 19.07 -11.31 -24.45
CA ARG A 11 19.44 -12.55 -25.14
C ARG A 11 20.64 -13.24 -24.48
N LEU A 12 21.63 -12.51 -23.97
CA LEU A 12 22.78 -13.08 -23.26
C LEU A 12 22.37 -13.78 -21.96
N ILE A 13 21.46 -13.18 -21.19
CA ILE A 13 20.93 -13.80 -19.95
C ILE A 13 20.20 -15.10 -20.28
N SER A 14 19.43 -15.12 -21.37
CA SER A 14 18.70 -16.31 -21.82
C SER A 14 19.58 -17.46 -22.30
N LEU A 15 20.87 -17.24 -22.61
CA LEU A 15 21.77 -18.31 -23.08
C LEU A 15 22.18 -19.28 -21.96
N ALA A 16 22.27 -18.81 -20.71
CA ALA A 16 22.67 -19.62 -19.57
C ALA A 16 21.95 -19.16 -18.27
N PRO A 17 20.60 -19.22 -18.23
CA PRO A 17 19.82 -18.59 -17.18
C PRO A 17 20.12 -19.16 -15.79
N ASN A 18 20.39 -20.48 -15.67
CA ASN A 18 20.80 -21.12 -14.41
C ASN A 18 22.13 -20.56 -13.88
N ASN A 19 23.14 -20.42 -14.74
CA ASN A 19 24.43 -19.86 -14.33
C ASN A 19 24.28 -18.39 -13.94
N TRP A 20 23.44 -17.66 -14.66
CA TRP A 20 23.14 -16.26 -14.36
C TRP A 20 22.48 -16.09 -12.99
N VAL A 21 21.40 -16.83 -12.71
CA VAL A 21 20.69 -16.70 -11.42
C VAL A 21 21.57 -17.11 -10.24
N LYS A 22 22.40 -18.16 -10.37
CA LYS A 22 23.38 -18.54 -9.34
C LYS A 22 24.40 -17.45 -9.09
N TRP A 23 24.91 -16.82 -10.14
CA TRP A 23 25.88 -15.73 -10.02
C TRP A 23 25.28 -14.48 -9.40
N VAL A 24 24.10 -14.01 -9.83
CA VAL A 24 23.54 -12.76 -9.28
C VAL A 24 22.99 -12.91 -7.86
N THR A 25 22.51 -14.11 -7.49
CA THR A 25 21.95 -14.37 -6.16
C THR A 25 22.97 -14.93 -5.17
N GLN A 26 24.09 -15.50 -5.64
CA GLN A 26 25.05 -16.30 -4.86
C GLN A 26 24.42 -17.53 -4.17
N ILE A 27 23.24 -17.96 -4.62
CA ILE A 27 22.56 -19.15 -4.11
C ILE A 27 22.99 -20.36 -4.95
N PRO A 28 23.60 -21.41 -4.39
CA PRO A 28 24.20 -22.49 -5.19
C PRO A 28 23.18 -23.41 -5.88
N ASP A 29 22.00 -23.56 -5.28
CA ASP A 29 20.93 -24.47 -5.69
C ASP A 29 19.75 -23.76 -6.39
N VAL A 30 19.85 -22.46 -6.66
CA VAL A 30 18.80 -21.77 -7.43
C VAL A 30 18.72 -22.31 -8.86
N VAL A 31 17.50 -22.51 -9.34
CA VAL A 31 17.18 -22.95 -10.69
C VAL A 31 16.33 -21.88 -11.36
N ALA A 32 16.70 -21.49 -12.58
CA ALA A 32 15.93 -20.56 -13.36
C ALA A 32 14.62 -21.21 -13.84
N GLY A 33 13.50 -20.54 -13.57
CA GLY A 33 12.20 -20.89 -14.13
C GLY A 33 11.93 -20.16 -15.45
N GLU A 34 10.66 -19.82 -15.67
CA GLU A 34 10.22 -19.01 -16.81
C GLU A 34 10.81 -17.58 -16.75
N ILE A 35 11.27 -17.07 -17.90
CA ILE A 35 11.63 -15.66 -18.05
C ILE A 35 10.35 -14.87 -18.30
N LEU A 36 9.89 -14.14 -17.28
CA LEU A 36 8.66 -13.35 -17.33
C LEU A 36 8.85 -12.02 -18.08
N ASN A 37 7.76 -11.49 -18.67
CA ASN A 37 7.78 -10.15 -19.26
C ASN A 37 7.97 -9.09 -18.17
N SER A 38 8.93 -8.17 -18.39
CA SER A 38 9.24 -7.07 -17.48
C SER A 38 8.40 -5.81 -17.72
N GLU A 39 7.55 -5.79 -18.74
CA GLU A 39 6.64 -4.68 -19.01
C GLU A 39 5.44 -4.74 -18.06
N PHE A 40 5.43 -3.85 -17.08
CA PHE A 40 4.31 -3.71 -16.15
C PHE A 40 3.27 -2.78 -16.76
N GLN A 41 2.08 -3.30 -17.04
CA GLN A 41 0.93 -2.45 -17.36
C GLN A 41 0.42 -1.78 -16.07
N TRP A 42 0.27 -0.47 -16.12
CA TRP A 42 -0.29 0.30 -15.02
C TRP A 42 -1.75 -0.10 -14.85
N ILE A 43 -2.07 -0.89 -13.82
CA ILE A 43 -3.46 -1.18 -13.48
C ILE A 43 -3.99 0.08 -12.80
N SER A 44 -4.41 1.07 -13.60
CA SER A 44 -5.22 2.18 -13.12
C SER A 44 -6.53 1.60 -12.61
N ARG A 45 -6.69 1.49 -11.29
CA ARG A 45 -7.99 1.19 -10.69
C ARG A 45 -8.62 2.51 -10.28
N GLU A 46 -9.93 2.60 -10.44
CA GLU A 46 -10.72 3.81 -10.13
C GLU A 46 -10.67 4.24 -8.65
N SER A 47 -10.13 3.39 -7.76
CA SER A 47 -10.21 3.52 -6.29
C SER A 47 -9.10 4.33 -5.62
N ASP A 48 -8.19 4.93 -6.39
CA ASP A 48 -6.93 5.44 -5.84
C ASP A 48 -6.85 6.97 -6.04
N VAL A 49 -7.07 7.73 -4.96
CA VAL A 49 -6.94 9.20 -5.00
C VAL A 49 -5.52 9.57 -4.59
N LEU A 50 -4.72 9.99 -5.56
CA LEU A 50 -3.35 10.47 -5.34
C LEU A 50 -3.34 12.00 -5.28
N ILE A 51 -2.94 12.56 -4.14
CA ILE A 51 -2.94 14.00 -3.89
C ILE A 51 -1.50 14.46 -3.72
N ARG A 52 -1.07 15.46 -4.49
CA ARG A 52 0.18 16.18 -4.20
C ARG A 52 -0.08 17.18 -3.08
N VAL A 53 0.73 17.14 -2.05
CA VAL A 53 0.63 18.01 -0.87
C VAL A 53 1.98 18.67 -0.56
N GLU A 54 1.92 19.75 0.21
CA GLU A 54 3.09 20.48 0.68
C GLU A 54 2.90 20.85 2.14
N SER A 55 3.95 20.67 2.94
CA SER A 55 3.98 21.05 4.34
C SER A 55 5.28 21.76 4.68
N GLN A 56 5.26 22.62 5.70
CA GLN A 56 6.47 23.33 6.13
C GLN A 56 7.53 22.38 6.70
N GLU A 57 7.10 21.33 7.40
CA GLU A 57 8.00 20.37 8.06
C GLU A 57 8.55 19.30 7.11
N TYR A 58 7.70 18.75 6.23
CA TYR A 58 8.05 17.60 5.39
C TYR A 58 8.24 17.95 3.90
N GLY A 59 8.06 19.20 3.51
CA GLY A 59 8.15 19.63 2.11
C GLY A 59 7.03 19.05 1.23
N LYS A 60 7.34 18.79 -0.05
CA LYS A 60 6.40 18.27 -1.04
C LYS A 60 6.40 16.74 -1.03
N PHE A 61 5.21 16.16 -0.96
CA PHE A 61 5.03 14.71 -0.99
C PHE A 61 3.66 14.34 -1.59
N LEU A 62 3.40 13.06 -1.75
CA LEU A 62 2.13 12.53 -2.24
C LEU A 62 1.36 11.88 -1.09
N VAL A 63 0.05 12.06 -1.02
CA VAL A 63 -0.85 11.24 -0.20
C VAL A 63 -1.57 10.28 -1.14
N LEU A 64 -1.30 8.99 -0.99
CA LEU A 64 -1.91 7.93 -1.79
C LEU A 64 -3.04 7.31 -0.99
N ASN A 65 -4.29 7.59 -1.38
CA ASN A 65 -5.47 7.07 -0.69
C ASN A 65 -6.02 5.86 -1.44
N GLU A 66 -6.00 4.71 -0.80
CA GLU A 66 -6.59 3.47 -1.31
C GLU A 66 -7.85 3.16 -0.51
N LEU A 67 -9.02 3.28 -1.16
CA LEU A 67 -10.29 2.96 -0.52
C LEU A 67 -10.68 1.51 -0.79
N GLN A 68 -10.90 0.75 0.28
CA GLN A 68 -11.39 -0.62 0.22
C GLN A 68 -12.74 -0.74 0.91
N LEU A 69 -13.74 -1.26 0.20
CA LEU A 69 -15.03 -1.58 0.81
C LEU A 69 -14.86 -2.61 1.94
N ARG A 70 -13.98 -3.59 1.73
CA ARG A 70 -13.64 -4.67 2.65
C ARG A 70 -12.14 -4.94 2.54
N TYR A 71 -11.48 -5.22 3.66
CA TYR A 71 -10.05 -5.55 3.65
C TYR A 71 -9.77 -6.79 2.78
N LYS A 72 -8.64 -6.77 2.07
CA LYS A 72 -8.15 -7.90 1.27
C LYS A 72 -6.72 -8.28 1.71
N PRO A 73 -6.40 -9.57 1.87
CA PRO A 73 -5.08 -9.99 2.34
C PRO A 73 -3.90 -9.54 1.47
N GLU A 74 -4.12 -9.25 0.19
CA GLU A 74 -3.09 -8.75 -0.73
C GLU A 74 -2.76 -7.26 -0.56
N MET A 75 -3.51 -6.52 0.27
CA MET A 75 -3.34 -5.07 0.43
C MET A 75 -1.91 -4.65 0.79
N PRO A 76 -1.16 -5.29 1.69
CA PRO A 76 0.22 -4.89 1.96
C PRO A 76 1.09 -4.87 0.69
N ARG A 77 0.97 -5.89 -0.16
CA ARG A 77 1.73 -5.97 -1.43
C ARG A 77 1.29 -4.86 -2.40
N ARG A 78 -0.01 -4.57 -2.47
CA ARG A 78 -0.55 -3.48 -3.30
C ARG A 78 -0.07 -2.11 -2.84
N MET A 79 -0.11 -1.83 -1.53
CA MET A 79 0.37 -0.56 -0.96
C MET A 79 1.83 -0.29 -1.34
N ARG A 80 2.70 -1.32 -1.27
CA ARG A 80 4.09 -1.21 -1.75
C ARG A 80 4.15 -0.88 -3.25
N ALA A 81 3.42 -1.63 -4.08
CA ALA A 81 3.47 -1.44 -5.52
C ALA A 81 3.02 -0.02 -5.91
N TYR A 82 1.93 0.46 -5.30
CA TYR A 82 1.37 1.78 -5.60
C TYR A 82 2.24 2.93 -5.10
N ALA A 83 2.80 2.81 -3.89
CA ALA A 83 3.76 3.79 -3.39
C ALA A 83 4.97 3.91 -4.33
N GLY A 84 5.63 2.79 -4.65
CA GLY A 84 6.79 2.80 -5.56
C GLY A 84 6.47 3.33 -6.96
N LEU A 85 5.31 3.01 -7.52
CA LEU A 85 4.86 3.53 -8.82
C LEU A 85 4.59 5.04 -8.78
N ALA A 86 4.02 5.55 -7.69
CA ALA A 86 3.78 6.98 -7.51
C ALA A 86 5.09 7.75 -7.35
N GLU A 87 6.03 7.23 -6.55
CA GLU A 87 7.35 7.82 -6.36
C GLU A 87 8.14 7.86 -7.67
N GLU A 88 8.16 6.77 -8.44
CA GLU A 88 8.84 6.73 -9.75
C GLU A 88 8.23 7.72 -10.74
N LYS A 89 6.89 7.79 -10.81
CA LYS A 89 6.18 8.63 -11.78
C LYS A 89 6.31 10.13 -11.48
N TYR A 90 6.26 10.51 -10.21
CA TYR A 90 6.17 11.90 -9.80
C TYR A 90 7.41 12.44 -9.10
N GLN A 91 8.40 11.59 -8.81
CA GLN A 91 9.67 11.95 -8.19
C GLN A 91 9.47 12.68 -6.85
N LEU A 92 8.48 12.23 -6.08
CA LEU A 92 8.13 12.75 -4.76
C LEU A 92 7.90 11.59 -3.79
N PRO A 93 8.32 11.70 -2.52
CA PRO A 93 8.00 10.70 -1.50
C PRO A 93 6.49 10.46 -1.40
N THR A 94 6.08 9.23 -1.10
CA THR A 94 4.66 8.88 -0.97
C THR A 94 4.29 8.51 0.45
N TYR A 95 3.21 9.09 0.95
CA TYR A 95 2.52 8.77 2.20
C TYR A 95 1.28 7.90 1.87
N PRO A 96 1.40 6.56 1.89
CA PRO A 96 0.30 5.66 1.59
C PRO A 96 -0.69 5.54 2.75
N VAL A 97 -1.98 5.59 2.41
CA VAL A 97 -3.12 5.47 3.33
C VAL A 97 -4.10 4.44 2.80
N LEU A 98 -4.32 3.37 3.57
CA LEU A 98 -5.37 2.39 3.35
C LEU A 98 -6.59 2.76 4.18
N ILE A 99 -7.73 2.98 3.52
CA ILE A 99 -9.01 3.31 4.16
C ILE A 99 -9.96 2.13 3.97
N ASN A 100 -10.31 1.45 5.06
CA ASN A 100 -11.28 0.35 5.03
C ASN A 100 -12.65 0.83 5.49
N ILE A 101 -13.67 0.56 4.68
CA ILE A 101 -15.04 1.01 4.95
C ILE A 101 -15.76 0.05 5.89
N LEU A 102 -15.85 -1.25 5.57
CA LEU A 102 -16.61 -2.22 6.35
C LEU A 102 -15.72 -3.21 7.09
N LYS A 103 -16.06 -3.46 8.36
CA LYS A 103 -15.47 -4.55 9.14
C LYS A 103 -16.03 -5.89 8.63
N THR A 104 -15.15 -6.80 8.27
CA THR A 104 -15.53 -8.15 7.77
C THR A 104 -15.09 -9.29 8.67
N SER A 105 -14.13 -9.04 9.56
CA SER A 105 -13.60 -10.00 10.51
C SER A 105 -12.90 -9.24 11.64
N ASP A 106 -12.52 -9.96 12.70
CA ASP A 106 -11.68 -9.43 13.78
C ASP A 106 -10.18 -9.58 13.51
N VAL A 107 -9.80 -9.94 12.28
CA VAL A 107 -8.39 -10.02 11.88
C VAL A 107 -7.77 -8.63 11.94
N GLU A 108 -6.65 -8.52 12.63
CA GLU A 108 -5.86 -7.29 12.67
C GLU A 108 -5.38 -6.95 11.26
N ILE A 109 -5.68 -5.71 10.83
CA ILE A 109 -5.29 -5.24 9.51
C ILE A 109 -3.84 -4.77 9.57
N PRO A 110 -2.91 -5.40 8.82
CA PRO A 110 -1.51 -5.02 8.85
C PRO A 110 -1.31 -3.56 8.44
N THR A 111 -0.31 -2.92 9.02
CA THR A 111 0.11 -1.54 8.73
C THR A 111 1.39 -1.46 7.92
N ARG A 112 1.93 -2.62 7.51
CA ARG A 112 3.17 -2.72 6.75
C ARG A 112 3.19 -3.95 5.86
N TYR A 113 3.97 -3.86 4.79
CA TYR A 113 4.46 -4.99 4.01
C TYR A 113 5.92 -5.22 4.33
N GLU A 114 6.29 -6.48 4.57
CA GLU A 114 7.67 -6.91 4.77
C GLU A 114 7.95 -8.13 3.89
N SER A 115 9.13 -8.18 3.30
CA SER A 115 9.65 -9.39 2.64
C SER A 115 11.16 -9.47 2.73
N ASN A 116 11.67 -10.69 2.67
CA ASN A 116 13.09 -10.98 2.68
C ASN A 116 13.38 -12.09 1.68
N ILE A 117 14.33 -11.86 0.79
CA ILE A 117 14.88 -12.89 -0.10
C ILE A 117 16.39 -12.79 -0.01
N ALA A 118 17.04 -13.86 0.48
CA ALA A 118 18.50 -13.95 0.58
C ALA A 118 19.15 -12.75 1.31
N GLY A 119 18.52 -12.23 2.35
CA GLY A 119 19.01 -11.08 3.12
C GLY A 119 18.64 -9.72 2.53
N LEU A 120 18.10 -9.67 1.30
CA LEU A 120 17.54 -8.45 0.74
C LEU A 120 16.17 -8.20 1.36
N GLN A 121 16.09 -7.16 2.18
CA GLN A 121 14.88 -6.79 2.90
C GLN A 121 14.14 -5.68 2.16
N VAL A 122 12.82 -5.79 2.18
CA VAL A 122 11.92 -4.74 1.74
C VAL A 122 10.94 -4.47 2.86
N ARG A 123 10.70 -3.19 3.13
CA ARG A 123 9.65 -2.73 4.01
C ARG A 123 8.90 -1.58 3.35
N GLN A 124 7.57 -1.63 3.43
CA GLN A 124 6.70 -0.50 3.13
C GLN A 124 5.75 -0.33 4.30
N ASP A 125 5.87 0.78 5.01
CA ASP A 125 4.87 1.18 5.99
C ASP A 125 3.74 1.95 5.32
N TYR A 126 2.54 1.89 5.88
CA TYR A 126 1.39 2.67 5.44
C TYR A 126 0.43 2.95 6.60
N ARG A 127 -0.30 4.05 6.49
CA ARG A 127 -1.35 4.39 7.46
C ARG A 127 -2.59 3.54 7.16
N VAL A 128 -3.17 2.93 8.19
CA VAL A 128 -4.49 2.29 8.11
C VAL A 128 -5.51 3.18 8.83
N ILE A 129 -6.63 3.42 8.16
CA ILE A 129 -7.83 4.05 8.72
C ILE A 129 -8.98 3.07 8.52
N ASN A 130 -9.46 2.51 9.62
CA ASN A 130 -10.67 1.69 9.61
C ASN A 130 -11.84 2.58 10.02
N LEU A 131 -12.80 2.82 9.12
CA LEU A 131 -13.87 3.78 9.40
C LEU A 131 -14.71 3.39 10.63
N TRP A 132 -14.86 2.10 10.90
CA TRP A 132 -15.54 1.60 12.11
C TRP A 132 -14.80 1.82 13.43
N GLU A 133 -13.55 2.31 13.38
CA GLU A 133 -12.75 2.68 14.56
C GLU A 133 -12.65 4.20 14.73
N VAL A 134 -13.06 4.98 13.73
CA VAL A 134 -13.01 6.44 13.74
C VAL A 134 -14.23 6.98 14.50
N ASP A 135 -14.00 7.87 15.45
CA ASP A 135 -15.07 8.53 16.21
C ASP A 135 -15.98 9.34 15.28
N VAL A 136 -17.29 9.16 15.42
CA VAL A 136 -18.31 9.88 14.66
C VAL A 136 -18.24 11.40 14.85
N SER A 137 -17.73 11.89 15.98
CA SER A 137 -17.64 13.33 16.28
C SER A 137 -16.79 14.09 15.26
N ILE A 138 -15.80 13.42 14.64
CA ILE A 138 -14.93 14.02 13.63
C ILE A 138 -15.72 14.56 12.42
N ALA A 139 -16.85 13.94 12.08
CA ALA A 139 -17.69 14.35 10.96
C ALA A 139 -18.44 15.67 11.23
N PHE A 140 -18.51 16.09 12.50
CA PHE A 140 -19.19 17.31 12.94
C PHE A 140 -18.22 18.37 13.46
N GLU A 141 -17.09 17.97 14.03
CA GLU A 141 -16.09 18.88 14.60
C GLU A 141 -15.12 19.43 13.54
N GLN A 142 -14.82 18.65 12.50
CA GLN A 142 -13.93 19.06 11.42
C GLN A 142 -14.74 19.38 10.16
N PRO A 143 -14.30 20.36 9.33
CA PRO A 143 -14.92 20.64 8.05
C PRO A 143 -14.54 19.57 7.02
N LEU A 144 -14.98 18.33 7.23
CA LEU A 144 -14.78 17.18 6.33
C LEU A 144 -16.14 16.63 5.86
N PRO A 145 -16.88 17.33 4.98
CA PRO A 145 -18.16 16.87 4.46
C PRO A 145 -18.10 15.50 3.78
N SER A 146 -16.91 15.11 3.28
CA SER A 146 -16.66 13.80 2.68
C SER A 146 -16.84 12.62 3.65
N LEU A 147 -16.85 12.86 4.96
CA LEU A 147 -17.12 11.84 5.97
C LEU A 147 -18.61 11.62 6.24
N LEU A 148 -19.48 12.57 5.87
CA LEU A 148 -20.92 12.50 6.14
C LEU A 148 -21.58 11.22 5.59
N PRO A 149 -21.28 10.74 4.37
CA PRO A 149 -21.84 9.49 3.87
C PRO A 149 -21.45 8.25 4.71
N PHE A 150 -20.39 8.33 5.50
CA PHE A 150 -19.87 7.22 6.30
C PHE A 150 -20.30 7.25 7.77
N VAL A 151 -21.01 8.29 8.22
CA VAL A 151 -21.51 8.43 9.61
C VAL A 151 -22.17 7.15 10.15
N PRO A 152 -23.01 6.40 9.39
CA PRO A 152 -23.60 5.16 9.88
C PRO A 152 -22.61 4.03 10.24
N ILE A 153 -21.36 4.15 9.78
CA ILE A 153 -20.29 3.16 9.94
C ILE A 153 -19.29 3.59 11.03
N LEU A 154 -19.20 4.89 11.31
CA LEU A 154 -18.27 5.43 12.31
C LEU A 154 -18.60 4.93 13.72
N LYS A 155 -17.58 4.93 14.58
CA LYS A 155 -17.72 4.54 15.97
C LYS A 155 -18.49 5.59 16.73
N VAL A 156 -19.62 5.20 17.31
CA VAL A 156 -20.36 6.01 18.29
C VAL A 156 -19.85 5.64 19.68
N ASP A 157 -19.18 6.56 20.36
CA ASP A 157 -18.87 6.38 21.78
C ASP A 157 -20.18 6.44 22.58
N THR A 158 -20.61 5.28 23.08
CA THR A 158 -21.72 5.21 24.03
C THR A 158 -21.19 5.60 25.42
N PRO A 159 -21.68 6.68 26.04
CA PRO A 159 -21.26 7.01 27.40
C PRO A 159 -21.62 5.84 28.33
N ARG A 160 -20.65 5.37 29.14
CA ARG A 160 -20.93 4.37 30.18
C ARG A 160 -22.05 4.90 31.06
N PRO A 161 -23.07 4.09 31.41
CA PRO A 161 -24.05 4.51 32.39
C PRO A 161 -23.31 4.88 33.67
N LYS A 162 -23.52 6.10 34.17
CA LYS A 162 -23.07 6.49 35.51
C LYS A 162 -23.70 5.47 36.45
N GLY A 163 -22.86 4.64 37.08
CA GLY A 163 -23.32 3.74 38.13
C GLY A 163 -24.07 4.58 39.15
N ASN A 164 -25.32 4.24 39.42
CA ASN A 164 -26.05 4.80 40.54
C ASN A 164 -25.20 4.52 41.78
N GLY A 165 -24.60 5.57 42.35
CA GLY A 165 -24.08 5.51 43.69
C GLY A 165 -25.27 5.31 44.61
N ASP A 166 -25.42 4.10 45.13
CA ASP A 166 -26.34 3.79 46.20
C ASP A 166 -26.10 4.77 47.35
N SER A 167 -27.17 5.47 47.72
CA SER A 167 -27.27 6.34 48.89
C SER A 167 -27.89 5.57 50.05
#